data_AF-A0A8I1I3H6-F1
#
_entry.id   AF-A0A8I1I3H6-F1
#
_cell.length_a   1.000
_cell.length_b   1.000
_cell.length_c   1.000
_cell.angle_alpha   90.00
_cell.angle_beta   90.00
_cell.angle_gamma   90.00
#
_symmetry.space_group_name_H-M   'P 1'
#
loop_
_entity.id
_entity.type
_entity.pdbx_description
1 polymer ?
#
loop_
_entity_poly.entity_id
_entity_poly.type
_entity_poly.pdbx_seq_one_letter_code
_entity_poly.pdbx_strand_id
1 'polypeptide(L)'
;MLESTGAAEAKLIIICLGEHEPARELVTLARKHYPHLEIAVAAEDRRAVYEFMDLGVVTMRRKTFDSALALGQDALQLLGYDRYEAYRLMRLFRKKDEDTLPERYRIFTEDGDGYISMYRQHNHELAELMVKDQQTDMDELDKAWAGGNPYE
;
A
#
# COMPACT_ATOMS: atom_id res chain seq x y z
N MET A 1 -21.29 -22.41 7.18
CA MET A 1 -20.95 -21.09 7.74
C MET A 1 -21.35 -19.93 6.82
N LEU A 2 -21.04 -19.94 5.51
CA LEU A 2 -21.45 -18.85 4.61
C LEU A 2 -22.99 -18.80 4.40
N GLU A 3 -23.64 -19.92 4.07
CA GLU A 3 -25.11 -19.94 3.91
C GLU A 3 -25.85 -19.53 5.18
N SER A 4 -25.40 -20.03 6.33
CA SER A 4 -25.99 -19.76 7.64
C SER A 4 -25.79 -18.32 8.14
N THR A 5 -24.95 -17.52 7.47
CA THR A 5 -24.69 -16.12 7.82
C THR A 5 -25.39 -15.14 6.88
N GLY A 6 -26.26 -15.61 5.99
CA GLY A 6 -26.99 -14.76 5.05
C GLY A 6 -26.13 -14.28 3.88
N ALA A 7 -25.05 -15.00 3.55
CA ALA A 7 -24.16 -14.64 2.43
C ALA A 7 -24.90 -14.55 1.08
N ALA A 8 -26.06 -15.20 0.93
CA ALA A 8 -26.91 -15.12 -0.26
C ALA A 8 -27.57 -13.74 -0.48
N GLU A 9 -27.73 -12.96 0.58
CA GLU A 9 -28.36 -11.63 0.54
C GLU A 9 -27.37 -10.51 0.89
N ALA A 10 -26.18 -10.88 1.39
CA ALA A 10 -25.15 -9.93 1.78
C ALA A 10 -24.60 -9.20 0.56
N LYS A 11 -24.20 -7.93 0.78
CA LYS A 11 -23.58 -7.10 -0.26
C LYS A 11 -22.05 -7.12 -0.20
N LEU A 12 -21.49 -7.38 0.98
CA LEU A 12 -20.05 -7.32 1.23
C LEU A 12 -19.67 -8.38 2.27
N ILE A 13 -18.56 -9.08 2.01
CA ILE A 13 -17.82 -9.85 3.00
C ILE A 13 -16.44 -9.24 3.23
N ILE A 14 -16.06 -9.10 4.50
CA ILE A 14 -14.73 -8.67 4.91
C ILE A 14 -14.01 -9.87 5.51
N ILE A 15 -12.91 -10.28 4.90
CA ILE A 15 -12.11 -11.43 5.31
C ILE A 15 -10.85 -10.94 6.02
N CYS A 16 -10.81 -11.13 7.33
CA CYS A 16 -9.68 -10.76 8.18
C CYS A 16 -9.10 -11.96 8.94
N LEU A 17 -9.05 -13.12 8.28
CA LEU A 17 -8.47 -14.34 8.87
C LEU A 17 -6.97 -14.18 9.07
N GLY A 18 -6.42 -14.83 10.09
CA GLY A 18 -5.00 -14.77 10.44
C GLY A 18 -4.07 -15.53 9.49
N GLU A 19 -4.60 -16.56 8.83
CA GLU A 19 -3.88 -17.48 7.95
C GLU A 19 -4.31 -17.28 6.49
N HIS A 20 -3.34 -17.34 5.58
CA HIS A 20 -3.53 -17.07 4.16
C HIS A 20 -4.38 -18.12 3.44
N GLU A 21 -4.09 -19.42 3.63
CA GLU A 21 -4.81 -20.50 2.93
C GLU A 21 -6.31 -20.54 3.24
N PRO A 22 -6.75 -20.45 4.51
CA PRO A 22 -8.18 -20.35 4.83
C PRO A 22 -8.86 -19.11 4.21
N ALA A 23 -8.15 -17.97 4.15
CA ALA A 23 -8.68 -16.78 3.50
C ALA A 23 -8.85 -16.98 1.99
N ARG A 24 -7.87 -17.61 1.33
CA ARG A 24 -7.90 -17.95 -0.10
C ARG A 24 -9.03 -18.91 -0.45
N GLU A 25 -9.23 -19.95 0.35
CA GLU A 25 -10.34 -20.89 0.19
C GLU A 25 -11.69 -20.18 0.35
N LEU A 26 -11.82 -19.31 1.36
CA LEU A 26 -13.05 -18.56 1.61
C LEU A 26 -13.39 -17.61 0.45
N VAL A 27 -12.39 -16.91 -0.10
CA VAL A 27 -12.56 -16.06 -1.30
C VAL A 27 -13.05 -16.90 -2.48
N THR A 28 -12.42 -18.05 -2.72
CA THR A 28 -12.76 -18.95 -3.83
C THR A 28 -14.19 -19.45 -3.72
N LEU A 29 -14.60 -19.90 -2.52
CA LEU A 29 -15.96 -20.34 -2.23
C LEU A 29 -16.97 -19.20 -2.36
N ALA A 30 -16.65 -18.03 -1.81
CA ALA A 30 -17.52 -16.85 -1.89
C ALA A 30 -17.76 -16.44 -3.35
N ARG A 31 -16.71 -16.38 -4.18
CA ARG A 31 -16.85 -16.08 -5.61
C ARG A 31 -17.67 -17.12 -6.37
N LYS A 32 -17.46 -18.41 -6.07
CA LYS A 32 -18.16 -19.52 -6.74
C LYS A 32 -19.66 -19.53 -6.42
N HIS A 33 -20.02 -19.33 -5.15
CA HIS A 33 -21.39 -19.50 -4.68
C HIS A 33 -22.17 -18.17 -4.61
N TYR A 34 -21.48 -17.05 -4.42
CA TYR A 34 -22.07 -15.71 -4.25
C TYR A 34 -21.36 -14.69 -5.15
N PRO A 35 -21.50 -14.78 -6.48
CA PRO A 35 -20.79 -13.89 -7.40
C PRO A 35 -21.20 -12.41 -7.28
N HIS A 36 -22.36 -12.13 -6.66
CA HIS A 36 -22.85 -10.78 -6.36
C HIS A 36 -22.19 -10.14 -5.12
N LEU A 37 -21.49 -10.94 -4.31
CA LEU A 37 -20.92 -10.50 -3.05
C LEU A 37 -19.62 -9.76 -3.32
N GLU A 38 -19.53 -8.50 -2.88
CA GLU A 38 -18.27 -7.79 -2.87
C GLU A 38 -17.35 -8.39 -1.81
N ILE A 39 -16.05 -8.46 -2.12
CA ILE A 39 -15.07 -9.09 -1.23
C ILE A 39 -13.99 -8.07 -0.90
N ALA A 40 -13.78 -7.83 0.39
CA ALA A 40 -12.64 -7.11 0.93
C ALA A 40 -11.75 -8.05 1.75
N VAL A 41 -10.44 -8.01 1.54
CA VAL A 41 -9.50 -8.92 2.22
C VAL A 41 -8.38 -8.15 2.93
N ALA A 42 -8.12 -8.52 4.17
CA ALA A 42 -6.90 -8.15 4.88
C ALA A 42 -5.83 -9.24 4.66
N ALA A 43 -4.85 -8.97 3.81
CA ALA A 43 -3.78 -9.89 3.44
C ALA A 43 -2.56 -9.74 4.35
N GLU A 44 -1.82 -10.83 4.59
CA GLU A 44 -0.62 -10.83 5.43
C GLU A 44 0.48 -9.94 4.87
N ASP A 45 0.79 -10.11 3.59
CA ASP A 45 1.90 -9.47 2.92
C ASP A 45 1.58 -9.17 1.45
N ARG A 46 2.60 -8.75 0.69
CA ARG A 46 2.43 -8.39 -0.72
C ARG A 46 2.18 -9.60 -1.63
N ARG A 47 2.77 -10.75 -1.31
CA ARG A 47 2.54 -11.97 -2.11
C ARG A 47 1.10 -12.43 -1.96
N ALA A 48 0.58 -12.42 -0.73
CA ALA A 48 -0.82 -12.72 -0.46
C ALA A 48 -1.75 -11.78 -1.25
N VAL A 49 -1.45 -10.48 -1.32
CA VAL A 49 -2.20 -9.53 -2.16
C VAL A 49 -2.23 -9.95 -3.63
N TYR A 50 -1.10 -10.37 -4.21
CA TYR A 50 -1.09 -10.83 -5.61
C TYR A 50 -1.95 -12.08 -5.83
N GLU A 51 -1.91 -13.02 -4.90
CA GLU A 51 -2.75 -14.23 -5.00
C GLU A 51 -4.25 -13.88 -4.89
N PHE A 52 -4.62 -12.88 -4.10
CA PHE A 52 -6.00 -12.38 -4.07
C PHE A 52 -6.37 -11.57 -5.32
N MET A 53 -5.42 -10.88 -5.95
CA MET A 53 -5.61 -10.24 -7.27
C MET A 53 -5.90 -11.29 -8.34
N ASP A 54 -5.19 -12.44 -8.34
CA ASP A 54 -5.46 -13.57 -9.24
C ASP A 54 -6.89 -14.11 -9.09
N LEU A 55 -7.42 -14.08 -7.86
CA LEU A 55 -8.80 -14.45 -7.55
C LEU A 55 -9.83 -13.35 -7.86
N GLY A 56 -9.39 -12.25 -8.48
CA GLY A 56 -10.25 -11.14 -8.88
C GLY A 56 -10.77 -10.31 -7.70
N VAL A 57 -10.08 -10.32 -6.55
CA VAL A 57 -10.38 -9.40 -5.45
C VAL A 57 -9.80 -8.03 -5.80
N VAL A 58 -10.62 -6.98 -5.67
CA VAL A 58 -10.20 -5.60 -5.96
C VAL A 58 -9.87 -4.84 -4.68
N THR A 59 -10.60 -5.10 -3.59
CA THR A 59 -10.44 -4.39 -2.32
C THR A 59 -9.57 -5.19 -1.37
N MET A 60 -8.31 -4.79 -1.23
CA MET A 60 -7.34 -5.48 -0.38
C MET A 60 -6.51 -4.49 0.44
N ARG A 61 -6.15 -4.88 1.67
CA ARG A 61 -5.21 -4.13 2.52
C ARG A 61 -4.23 -5.11 3.15
N ARG A 62 -2.95 -4.71 3.25
CA ARG A 62 -1.95 -5.47 4.01
C ARG A 62 -2.09 -5.18 5.49
N LYS A 63 -2.17 -6.21 6.33
CA LYS A 63 -2.48 -6.11 7.76
C LYS A 63 -1.59 -5.12 8.52
N THR A 64 -0.30 -5.08 8.21
CA THR A 64 0.70 -4.28 8.97
C THR A 64 1.11 -2.98 8.29
N PHE A 65 0.65 -2.74 7.06
CA PHE A 65 1.19 -1.65 6.24
C PHE A 65 0.85 -0.27 6.82
N ASP A 66 -0.40 -0.05 7.22
CA ASP A 66 -0.82 1.23 7.79
C ASP A 66 -0.12 1.54 9.12
N SER A 67 0.03 0.53 9.99
CA SER A 67 0.75 0.66 11.25
C SER A 67 2.24 0.93 11.03
N ALA A 68 2.87 0.28 10.04
CA ALA A 68 4.26 0.52 9.69
C ALA A 68 4.48 1.94 9.13
N LEU A 69 3.54 2.46 8.34
CA LEU A 69 3.59 3.84 7.85
C LEU A 69 3.48 4.86 8.98
N ALA A 70 2.58 4.64 9.94
CA ALA A 70 2.46 5.49 11.12
C ALA A 70 3.75 5.47 11.95
N LEU A 71 4.30 4.28 12.19
CA LEU A 71 5.56 4.14 12.92
C LEU A 71 6.73 4.82 12.18
N GLY A 72 6.77 4.75 10.85
CA GLY A 72 7.76 5.47 10.04
C GLY A 72 7.63 6.98 10.15
N GLN A 73 6.39 7.51 10.17
CA GLN A 73 6.13 8.93 10.41
C GLN A 73 6.61 9.37 11.80
N ASP A 74 6.36 8.56 12.83
CA ASP A 74 6.82 8.83 14.20
C ASP A 74 8.36 8.79 14.28
N ALA A 75 8.99 7.83 13.61
CA ALA A 75 10.45 7.75 13.54
C ALA A 75 11.08 8.99 12.89
N LEU A 76 10.49 9.51 11.80
CA LEU A 76 10.96 10.76 11.17
C LEU A 76 10.86 11.94 12.14
N GLN A 77 9.77 12.06 12.90
CA GLN A 77 9.63 13.11 13.92
C GLN A 77 10.69 12.99 15.02
N LEU A 78 10.98 11.76 15.48
CA LEU A 78 12.04 11.53 16.47
C LEU A 78 13.43 11.90 15.94
N LEU A 79 13.65 11.81 14.62
CA LEU A 79 14.89 12.23 13.96
C LEU A 79 14.96 13.74 13.68
N GLY A 80 13.94 14.50 14.06
CA GLY A 80 13.93 15.97 13.99
C GLY A 80 13.22 16.56 12.76
N TYR A 81 12.54 15.75 11.96
CA TYR A 81 11.69 16.26 10.88
C TYR A 81 10.46 16.98 11.43
N ASP A 82 10.00 18.03 10.76
CA ASP A 82 8.74 18.67 11.11
C ASP A 82 7.54 17.72 10.92
N ARG A 83 6.48 17.92 11.71
CA ARG A 83 5.27 17.09 11.66
C ARG A 83 4.60 17.08 10.28
N TYR A 84 4.56 18.23 9.62
CA TYR A 84 3.98 18.34 8.28
C TYR A 84 4.83 17.61 7.25
N GLU A 85 6.16 17.76 7.32
CA GLU A 85 7.09 17.08 6.43
C GLU A 85 7.04 15.56 6.59
N ALA A 86 7.09 15.05 7.83
CA ALA A 86 6.97 13.62 8.11
C ALA A 86 5.63 13.04 7.60
N TYR A 87 4.53 13.77 7.79
CA TYR A 87 3.22 13.37 7.27
C TYR A 87 3.19 13.36 5.74
N ARG A 88 3.79 14.36 5.09
CA ARG A 88 3.90 14.43 3.63
C ARG A 88 4.68 13.25 3.07
N LEU A 89 5.85 12.95 3.65
CA LEU A 89 6.70 11.83 3.23
C LEU A 89 5.98 10.47 3.40
N MET A 90 5.27 10.26 4.51
CA MET A 90 4.44 9.07 4.72
C MET A 90 3.38 8.93 3.62
N ARG A 91 2.67 10.03 3.29
CA ARG A 91 1.65 10.02 2.23
C ARG A 91 2.23 9.76 0.84
N LEU A 92 3.39 10.34 0.54
CA LEU A 92 4.09 10.11 -0.72
C LEU A 92 4.48 8.64 -0.87
N PHE A 93 5.09 8.07 0.19
CA PHE A 93 5.45 6.66 0.23
C PHE A 93 4.22 5.77 0.02
N ARG A 94 3.12 6.03 0.75
CA ARG A 94 1.86 5.30 0.60
C ARG A 94 1.37 5.32 -0.84
N LYS A 95 1.26 6.51 -1.42
CA LYS A 95 0.77 6.70 -2.80
C LYS A 95 1.63 5.94 -3.79
N LYS A 96 2.96 6.04 -3.69
CA LYS A 96 3.87 5.34 -4.59
C LYS A 96 3.77 3.82 -4.43
N ASP A 97 3.61 3.33 -3.22
CA ASP A 97 3.46 1.91 -2.97
C ASP A 97 2.14 1.34 -3.53
N GLU A 98 1.05 2.11 -3.45
CA GLU A 98 -0.25 1.77 -4.04
C GLU A 98 -0.21 1.85 -5.58
N ASP A 99 0.36 2.92 -6.15
CA ASP A 99 0.42 3.16 -7.60
C ASP A 99 1.28 2.11 -8.34
N THR A 100 2.26 1.52 -7.66
CA THR A 100 3.22 0.56 -8.25
C THR A 100 2.76 -0.88 -8.12
N LEU A 101 1.71 -1.14 -7.34
CA LEU A 101 1.21 -2.49 -7.10
C LEU A 101 0.79 -3.21 -8.40
N PRO A 102 0.08 -2.59 -9.37
CA PRO A 102 -0.33 -3.28 -10.60
C PRO A 102 0.83 -3.65 -11.53
N GLU A 103 1.83 -2.77 -11.64
CA GLU A 103 3.05 -3.02 -12.41
C GLU A 103 3.85 -4.19 -11.81
N ARG A 104 3.98 -4.18 -10.48
CA ARG A 104 4.70 -5.24 -9.76
C ARG A 104 3.98 -6.58 -9.82
N TYR A 105 2.65 -6.57 -9.82
CA TYR A 105 1.84 -7.76 -10.02
C TYR A 105 2.10 -8.40 -11.39
N ARG A 106 2.15 -7.62 -12.48
CA ARG A 106 2.51 -8.15 -13.81
C ARG A 106 3.87 -8.85 -13.82
N ILE A 107 4.88 -8.21 -13.25
CA ILE A 107 6.24 -8.77 -13.19
C ILE A 107 6.26 -10.05 -12.35
N PHE A 108 5.54 -10.08 -11.22
CA PHE A 108 5.41 -11.28 -10.40
C PHE A 108 4.76 -12.44 -11.17
N THR A 109 3.75 -12.19 -11.99
CA THR A 109 3.08 -13.22 -12.81
C THR A 109 3.91 -13.69 -14.00
N GLU A 110 4.79 -12.83 -14.54
CA GLU A 110 5.57 -13.11 -15.76
C GLU A 110 6.95 -13.72 -15.46
N ASP A 111 7.61 -13.34 -14.37
CA ASP A 111 8.98 -13.76 -14.04
C ASP A 111 9.23 -13.80 -12.51
N GLY A 112 9.02 -14.98 -11.91
CA GLY A 112 9.17 -15.20 -10.47
C GLY A 112 10.58 -14.93 -9.93
N ASP A 113 11.62 -15.10 -10.76
CA ASP A 113 13.02 -14.87 -10.39
C ASP A 113 13.40 -13.37 -10.50
N GLY A 114 12.75 -12.63 -11.40
CA GLY A 114 12.93 -11.18 -11.58
C GLY A 114 12.40 -10.33 -10.43
N TYR A 115 11.50 -10.88 -9.60
CA TYR A 115 10.82 -10.17 -8.52
C TYR A 115 11.78 -9.54 -7.51
N ILE A 116 12.78 -10.28 -7.03
CA ILE A 116 13.73 -9.80 -6.01
C ILE A 116 14.61 -8.67 -6.57
N SER A 117 15.06 -8.81 -7.82
CA SER A 117 15.89 -7.80 -8.50
C SER A 117 15.11 -6.49 -8.68
N MET A 118 13.87 -6.59 -9.17
CA MET A 118 13.00 -5.43 -9.33
C MET A 118 12.64 -4.78 -7.99
N TYR A 119 12.40 -5.57 -6.93
CA TYR A 119 12.13 -5.03 -5.60
C TYR A 119 13.26 -4.13 -5.09
N ARG A 120 14.51 -4.55 -5.30
CA ARG A 120 15.69 -3.76 -4.92
C ARG A 120 15.80 -2.48 -5.74
N GLN A 121 15.64 -2.59 -7.06
CA GLN A 121 15.67 -1.43 -7.96
C GLN A 121 14.59 -0.41 -7.60
N HIS A 122 13.37 -0.88 -7.30
CA HIS A 122 12.28 0.02 -6.95
C HIS A 122 12.48 0.71 -5.61
N ASN A 123 12.97 0.01 -4.58
CA ASN A 123 13.30 0.64 -3.31
C ASN A 123 14.38 1.71 -3.49
N HIS A 124 15.32 1.50 -4.41
CA HIS A 124 16.31 2.50 -4.78
C HIS A 124 15.69 3.71 -5.46
N GLU A 125 14.84 3.52 -6.47
CA GLU A 125 14.11 4.61 -7.16
C GLU A 125 13.21 5.41 -6.21
N LEU A 126 12.54 4.74 -5.28
CA LEU A 126 11.73 5.40 -4.24
C LEU A 126 12.60 6.24 -3.30
N ALA A 127 13.75 5.71 -2.86
CA ALA A 127 14.69 6.46 -2.04
C ALA A 127 15.22 7.70 -2.77
N GLU A 128 15.57 7.58 -4.06
CA GLU A 128 15.99 8.73 -4.87
C GLU A 128 14.90 9.78 -5.03
N LEU A 129 13.65 9.35 -5.26
CA LEU A 129 12.52 10.26 -5.38
C LEU A 129 12.26 10.99 -4.07
N MET A 130 12.33 10.29 -2.93
CA MET A 130 12.16 10.92 -1.61
C MET A 130 13.24 11.95 -1.33
N VAL A 131 14.50 11.70 -1.73
CA VAL A 131 15.58 12.68 -1.63
C VAL A 131 15.37 13.87 -2.55
N LYS A 132 14.95 13.66 -3.80
CA LYS A 132 14.66 14.74 -4.75
C LYS A 132 13.48 15.61 -4.32
N ASP A 133 12.42 15.01 -3.78
CA ASP A 133 11.25 15.73 -3.28
C ASP A 133 11.61 16.57 -2.05
N GLN A 134 12.51 16.06 -1.19
CA GLN A 134 13.09 16.83 -0.08
C GLN A 134 13.94 18.01 -0.58
N GLN A 135 14.80 17.80 -1.57
CA GLN A 135 15.64 18.87 -2.14
C GLN A 135 14.82 19.95 -2.86
N THR A 136 13.76 19.56 -3.58
CA THR A 136 12.87 20.52 -4.26
C THR A 136 12.14 21.41 -3.26
N ASP A 137 11.68 20.85 -2.14
CA ASP A 137 11.03 21.62 -1.07
C ASP A 137 12.03 22.52 -0.33
N MET A 138 13.25 22.06 -0.08
CA MET A 138 14.33 22.90 0.45
C MET A 138 14.67 24.07 -0.49
N ASP A 139 14.73 23.82 -1.80
CA ASP A 139 14.95 24.88 -2.80
C ASP A 139 13.78 25.87 -2.88
N GLU A 140 12.53 25.40 -2.70
CA GLU A 140 11.34 26.27 -2.65
C GLU A 140 11.29 27.10 -1.38
N LEU A 141 11.63 26.52 -0.23
CA LEU A 141 11.80 27.24 1.03
C LEU A 141 12.92 28.29 0.88
N ASP A 142 14.12 27.90 0.43
CA ASP A 142 15.24 28.83 0.24
C ASP A 142 14.89 29.97 -0.73
N LYS A 143 14.12 29.71 -1.79
CA LYS A 143 13.59 30.76 -2.69
C LYS A 143 12.59 31.68 -1.99
N ALA A 144 11.72 31.13 -1.13
CA ALA A 144 10.77 31.92 -0.33
C ALA A 144 11.48 32.77 0.75
N TRP A 145 12.59 32.28 1.30
CA TRP A 145 13.45 33.02 2.24
C TRP A 145 14.34 34.07 1.54
N ALA A 146 14.81 33.80 0.32
CA ALA A 146 15.61 34.74 -0.48
C ALA A 146 14.78 35.80 -1.23
N GLY A 147 13.48 35.58 -1.38
CA GLY A 147 12.51 36.58 -1.81
C GLY A 147 12.26 37.57 -0.67
N GLY A 148 13.13 38.57 -0.53
CA GLY A 148 13.16 39.54 0.56
C GLY A 148 11.79 40.06 1.01
N ASN A 149 11.67 40.28 2.31
CA ASN A 149 10.52 40.87 2.98
C ASN A 149 10.06 42.14 2.24
N PRO A 150 8.83 42.21 1.70
CA PRO A 150 8.34 43.39 0.98
C PRO A 150 8.06 44.62 1.88
N TYR A 151 8.55 44.61 3.12
CA TYR A 151 8.32 45.64 4.14
C TYR A 151 9.61 46.20 4.79
N GLU A 152 10.78 46.07 4.14
CA GLU A 152 11.96 46.89 4.47
C GLU A 152 12.19 48.00 3.44
#